data_AF-A0A2S8F0Y9-F1
#
_entry.id   AF-A0A2S8F0Y9-F1
#
_cell.length_a   1.000
_cell.length_b   1.000
_cell.length_c   1.000
_cell.angle_alpha   90.00
_cell.angle_beta   90.00
_cell.angle_gamma   90.00
#
_symmetry.space_group_name_H-M   'P 1'
#
loop_
_entity.id
_entity.type
_entity.pdbx_description
1 polymer ?
#
loop_
_entity_poly.entity_id
_entity_poly.type
_entity_poly.pdbx_seq_one_letter_code
_entity_poly.pdbx_strand_id
1 'polypeptide(L)'
;MAVDESLLESTADSQRATLRFYQWSEPTLSLGYFQKYADRWSHHESRDAACVRRASGGGAILHDAELTYSYCVPTADPRSTSVTGLFDLFHQSLIVTLAELGVTASICGKPQKDPHGDPFLCFERRSSVDVIIDGYKVCG
;
A
#
# COMPACT_ATOMS: atom_id res chain seq x y z
N MET A 1 1.13 7.04 11.57
CA MET A 1 1.39 5.58 11.57
C MET A 1 1.24 4.90 12.93
N ALA A 2 1.26 5.61 14.06
CA ALA A 2 1.18 4.99 15.40
C ALA A 2 -0.04 4.07 15.63
N VAL A 3 -1.20 4.39 15.02
CA VAL A 3 -2.39 3.53 15.13
C VAL A 3 -2.18 2.17 14.47
N ASP A 4 -1.51 2.12 13.31
CA ASP A 4 -1.23 0.85 12.63
C ASP A 4 -0.22 0.00 13.43
N GLU A 5 0.74 0.63 14.09
CA GLU A 5 1.69 -0.03 15.00
C GLU A 5 0.97 -0.60 16.24
N SER A 6 0.12 0.20 16.89
CA SER A 6 -0.67 -0.25 18.03
C SER A 6 -1.63 -1.40 17.68
N LEU A 7 -2.24 -1.38 16.48
CA LEU A 7 -3.07 -2.48 16.00
C LEU A 7 -2.26 -3.75 15.75
N LEU A 8 -1.03 -3.63 15.24
CA LEU A 8 -0.14 -4.75 15.04
C LEU A 8 0.23 -5.41 16.38
N GLU A 9 0.62 -4.61 17.38
CA GLU A 9 0.92 -5.08 18.74
C GLU A 9 -0.32 -5.73 19.38
N SER A 10 -1.47 -5.07 19.32
CA SER A 10 -2.72 -5.58 19.89
C SER A 10 -3.18 -6.89 19.24
N THR A 11 -2.91 -7.08 17.95
CA THR A 11 -3.21 -8.33 17.24
C THR A 11 -2.41 -9.50 17.80
N ALA A 12 -1.15 -9.27 18.18
CA ALA A 12 -0.30 -10.30 18.79
C ALA A 12 -0.83 -10.73 20.17
N ASP A 13 -1.33 -9.79 20.96
CA ASP A 13 -1.87 -10.09 22.30
C ASP A 13 -3.27 -10.72 22.26
N SER A 14 -4.16 -10.14 21.44
CA SER A 14 -5.57 -10.52 21.41
C SER A 14 -5.88 -11.72 20.53
N GLN A 15 -4.96 -12.09 19.64
CA GLN A 15 -5.17 -13.10 18.60
C GLN A 15 -6.39 -12.81 17.71
N ARG A 16 -6.71 -11.53 17.51
CA ARG A 16 -7.82 -11.07 16.66
C ARG A 16 -7.30 -10.30 15.46
N ALA A 17 -7.77 -10.67 14.27
CA ALA A 17 -7.48 -9.91 13.06
C ALA A 17 -8.25 -8.59 13.04
N THR A 18 -7.61 -7.52 12.54
CA THR A 18 -8.18 -6.18 12.42
C THR A 18 -7.97 -5.64 11.01
N LEU A 19 -9.06 -5.19 10.38
CA LEU A 19 -9.04 -4.40 9.16
C LEU A 19 -9.42 -2.95 9.51
N ARG A 20 -8.55 -2.00 9.17
CA ARG A 20 -8.77 -0.58 9.39
C ARG A 20 -8.77 0.14 8.05
N PHE A 21 -9.77 0.98 7.83
CA PHE A 21 -9.80 1.97 6.75
C PHE A 21 -9.55 3.36 7.30
N TYR A 22 -8.81 4.19 6.58
CA TYR A 22 -8.52 5.57 6.97
C TYR A 22 -8.15 6.43 5.76
N GLN A 23 -8.10 7.74 5.98
CA GLN A 23 -7.66 8.74 5.02
C GLN A 23 -6.61 9.63 5.67
N TRP A 24 -5.93 10.43 4.84
CA TRP A 24 -4.91 11.37 5.29
C TRP A 24 -5.52 12.77 5.40
N SER A 25 -5.15 13.49 6.46
CA SER A 25 -5.68 14.84 6.71
C SER A 25 -5.06 15.91 5.81
N GLU A 26 -3.88 15.63 5.26
CA GLU A 26 -3.13 16.50 4.35
C GLU A 26 -2.20 15.63 3.47
N PRO A 27 -1.73 16.15 2.33
CA PRO A 27 -0.73 15.46 1.51
C PRO A 27 0.47 15.02 2.35
N THR A 28 0.71 13.71 2.40
CA THR A 28 1.70 13.11 3.30
C THR A 28 2.55 12.08 2.57
N LEU A 29 3.86 12.25 2.61
CA LEU A 29 4.84 11.27 2.14
C LEU A 29 5.08 10.21 3.21
N SER A 30 4.78 8.95 2.93
CA SER A 30 5.22 7.81 3.73
C SER A 30 6.49 7.18 3.15
N LEU A 31 7.57 7.18 3.93
CA LEU A 31 8.79 6.46 3.61
C LEU A 31 8.67 5.00 4.08
N GLY A 32 9.15 4.06 3.27
CA GLY A 32 9.32 2.67 3.68
C GLY A 32 10.35 2.52 4.80
N TYR A 33 10.23 1.44 5.57
CA TYR A 33 11.03 1.18 6.77
C TYR A 33 12.55 1.38 6.54
N PHE A 34 13.07 0.89 5.41
CA PHE A 34 14.50 0.92 5.07
C PHE A 34 14.96 2.21 4.35
N GLN A 35 14.06 3.11 3.95
CA GLN A 35 14.43 4.35 3.26
C GLN A 35 14.93 5.40 4.23
N LYS A 36 16.00 6.13 3.93
CA LYS A 36 16.50 7.18 4.84
C LYS A 36 15.61 8.40 4.75
N TYR A 37 15.50 9.15 5.84
CA TYR A 37 14.75 10.42 5.82
C TYR A 37 15.31 11.38 4.75
N ALA A 38 16.64 11.41 4.58
CA ALA A 38 17.30 12.21 3.56
C ALA A 38 16.88 11.86 2.12
N ASP A 39 16.39 10.65 1.86
CA ASP A 39 15.97 10.24 0.51
C ASP A 39 14.78 11.06 0.02
N ARG A 40 13.97 11.65 0.92
CA ARG A 40 12.83 12.51 0.56
C ARG A 40 13.23 13.70 -0.30
N TRP A 41 14.47 14.18 -0.18
CA TRP A 41 14.94 15.36 -0.90
C TRP A 41 15.18 15.10 -2.39
N SER A 42 15.26 13.82 -2.79
CA SER A 42 15.37 13.41 -4.18
C SER A 42 14.09 13.65 -4.99
N HIS A 43 12.95 13.79 -4.32
CA HIS A 43 11.66 14.03 -4.96
C HIS A 43 11.18 15.45 -4.66
N HIS A 44 11.30 16.34 -5.66
CA HIS A 44 11.05 17.76 -5.49
C HIS A 44 9.60 18.07 -5.09
N GLU A 45 8.64 17.37 -5.69
CA GLU A 45 7.21 17.68 -5.55
C GLU A 45 6.65 17.33 -4.17
N SER A 46 7.30 16.44 -3.42
CA SER A 46 6.87 16.03 -2.06
C SER A 46 7.65 16.72 -0.93
N ARG A 47 8.42 17.78 -1.22
CA ARG A 47 9.26 18.45 -0.23
C ARG A 47 8.46 19.18 0.85
N ASP A 48 7.33 19.76 0.45
CA ASP A 48 6.46 20.52 1.37
C ASP A 48 5.39 19.65 2.04
N ALA A 49 5.21 18.41 1.56
CA ALA A 49 4.30 17.45 2.19
C ALA A 49 4.79 17.05 3.58
N ALA A 50 3.84 16.75 4.47
CA ALA A 50 4.15 16.07 5.73
C ALA A 50 4.91 14.76 5.45
N CYS A 51 5.75 14.31 6.39
CA CYS A 51 6.56 13.11 6.17
C CYS A 51 6.49 12.17 7.37
N VAL A 52 6.15 10.91 7.11
CA VAL A 52 6.15 9.85 8.10
C VAL A 52 6.96 8.65 7.60
N ARG A 53 7.22 7.70 8.49
CA ARG A 53 7.82 6.39 8.16
C ARG A 53 6.85 5.30 8.59
N ARG A 54 6.65 4.31 7.72
CA ARG A 54 5.83 3.13 8.04
C ARG A 54 6.69 1.96 8.51
N ALA A 55 6.07 1.04 9.26
CA ALA A 55 6.73 -0.15 9.77
C ALA A 55 7.02 -1.21 8.68
N SER A 56 6.34 -1.12 7.53
CA SER A 56 6.56 -1.99 6.37
C SER A 56 7.67 -1.48 5.44
N GLY A 57 8.23 -2.39 4.64
CA GLY A 57 9.18 -2.06 3.58
C GLY A 57 8.53 -1.35 2.37
N GLY A 58 9.14 -1.51 1.19
CA GLY A 58 8.69 -0.89 -0.06
C GLY A 58 9.20 0.54 -0.26
N GLY A 59 8.87 1.15 -1.41
CA GLY A 59 9.29 2.51 -1.78
C GLY A 59 8.37 3.60 -1.24
N ALA A 60 8.71 4.88 -1.43
CA ALA A 60 7.93 5.96 -0.85
C ALA A 60 6.54 6.07 -1.49
N ILE A 61 5.52 6.51 -0.75
CA ILE A 61 4.17 6.75 -1.29
C ILE A 61 3.75 8.16 -0.87
N LEU A 62 3.24 8.95 -1.81
CA LEU A 62 2.60 10.22 -1.52
C LEU A 62 1.09 9.95 -1.38
N HIS A 63 0.55 10.18 -0.20
CA HIS A 63 -0.85 9.99 0.12
C HIS A 63 -1.58 11.34 0.12
N ASP A 64 -2.79 11.38 -0.44
CA ASP A 64 -3.65 12.57 -0.45
C ASP A 64 -5.12 12.17 -0.54
N ALA A 65 -5.77 12.35 -1.71
CA ALA A 65 -7.16 12.00 -1.96
C ALA A 65 -7.35 10.50 -2.24
N GLU A 66 -7.11 9.66 -1.23
CA GLU A 66 -7.22 8.21 -1.32
C GLU A 66 -7.98 7.57 -0.15
N LEU A 67 -8.30 6.29 -0.30
CA LEU A 67 -8.71 5.41 0.78
C LEU A 67 -7.55 4.47 1.11
N THR A 68 -6.96 4.60 2.29
CA THR A 68 -5.90 3.72 2.76
C THR A 68 -6.50 2.64 3.67
N TYR A 69 -5.93 1.44 3.64
CA TYR A 69 -6.27 0.40 4.59
C TYR A 69 -5.03 -0.28 5.18
N SER A 70 -5.19 -0.83 6.39
CA SER A 70 -4.21 -1.71 7.03
C SER A 70 -4.93 -2.96 7.55
N TYR A 71 -4.27 -4.12 7.39
CA TYR A 71 -4.77 -5.39 7.90
C TYR A 71 -3.72 -6.05 8.78
N CYS A 72 -4.05 -6.23 10.05
CA CYS A 72 -3.25 -6.96 11.01
C CYS A 72 -3.90 -8.32 11.26
N VAL A 73 -3.14 -9.39 11.17
CA VAL A 73 -3.63 -10.76 11.33
C VAL A 73 -2.67 -11.57 12.19
N PRO A 74 -3.17 -12.39 13.14
CA PRO A 74 -2.31 -13.26 13.95
C PRO A 74 -1.55 -14.27 13.07
N THR A 75 -0.34 -14.64 13.47
CA THR A 75 0.48 -15.63 12.73
C THR A 75 -0.11 -17.04 12.73
N ALA A 76 -1.01 -17.34 13.68
CA ALA A 76 -1.74 -18.59 13.74
C ALA A 76 -2.95 -18.63 12.78
N ASP A 77 -3.32 -17.50 12.17
CA ASP A 77 -4.43 -17.45 11.22
C ASP A 77 -4.05 -18.12 9.89
N PRO A 78 -4.90 -18.98 9.30
CA PRO A 78 -4.60 -19.61 8.02
C PRO A 78 -4.30 -18.61 6.88
N ARG A 79 -4.84 -17.38 6.96
CA ARG A 79 -4.62 -16.32 5.96
C ARG A 79 -3.22 -15.71 6.04
N SER A 80 -2.52 -15.82 7.17
CA SER A 80 -1.16 -15.27 7.34
C SER A 80 -0.06 -16.18 6.80
N THR A 81 -0.41 -17.31 6.18
CA THR A 81 0.54 -18.30 5.65
C THR A 81 1.37 -17.78 4.47
N SER A 82 0.85 -16.81 3.72
CA SER A 82 1.58 -16.16 2.64
C SER A 82 1.23 -14.68 2.55
N VAL A 83 2.27 -13.83 2.48
CA VAL A 83 2.11 -12.40 2.21
C VAL A 83 1.47 -12.18 0.83
N THR A 84 1.86 -12.93 -0.20
CA THR A 84 1.23 -12.82 -1.52
C THR A 84 -0.22 -13.24 -1.49
N GLY A 85 -0.56 -14.26 -0.69
CA GLY A 85 -1.95 -14.69 -0.51
C GLY A 85 -2.83 -13.61 0.13
N LEU A 86 -2.26 -12.79 1.03
CA LEU A 86 -2.96 -11.61 1.56
C LEU A 86 -3.17 -10.55 0.48
N PHE A 87 -2.15 -10.23 -0.32
CA PHE A 87 -2.31 -9.31 -1.46
C PHE A 87 -3.40 -9.79 -2.42
N ASP A 88 -3.36 -11.07 -2.83
CA ASP A 88 -4.36 -11.66 -3.72
C ASP A 88 -5.77 -11.55 -3.14
N LEU A 89 -5.93 -11.84 -1.84
CA LEU A 89 -7.21 -11.72 -1.15
C LEU A 89 -7.78 -10.29 -1.22
N PHE A 90 -6.98 -9.28 -0.89
CA PHE A 90 -7.42 -7.89 -0.89
C PHE A 90 -7.64 -7.34 -2.31
N HIS A 91 -6.73 -7.63 -3.23
CA HIS A 91 -6.83 -7.17 -4.62
C HIS A 91 -8.02 -7.80 -5.33
N GLN A 92 -8.26 -9.09 -5.14
CA GLN A 92 -9.43 -9.75 -5.72
C GLN A 92 -10.74 -9.22 -5.10
N SER A 93 -10.76 -8.97 -3.79
CA SER A 93 -11.92 -8.35 -3.12
C SER A 93 -12.21 -6.95 -3.67
N LEU A 94 -11.16 -6.14 -3.91
CA LEU A 94 -11.29 -4.83 -4.53
C LEU A 94 -11.82 -4.92 -5.96
N ILE A 95 -11.28 -5.84 -6.79
CA ILE A 95 -11.74 -6.04 -8.17
C ILE A 95 -13.21 -6.42 -8.22
N VAL A 96 -13.66 -7.36 -7.36
CA VAL A 96 -15.08 -7.75 -7.29
C VAL A 96 -15.95 -6.58 -6.87
N THR A 97 -15.54 -5.83 -5.84
CA THR A 97 -16.29 -4.67 -5.35
C THR A 97 -16.41 -3.59 -6.43
N LEU A 98 -15.34 -3.32 -7.18
CA LEU A 98 -15.36 -2.37 -8.28
C LEU A 98 -16.29 -2.83 -9.42
N ALA A 99 -16.28 -4.13 -9.73
CA ALA A 99 -17.17 -4.70 -10.75
C ALA A 99 -18.65 -4.56 -10.37
N GLU A 100 -19.00 -4.72 -9.09
CA GLU A 100 -20.36 -4.47 -8.57
C GLU A 100 -20.79 -3.00 -8.74
N LEU A 101 -19.83 -2.08 -8.79
CA LEU A 101 -20.03 -0.66 -9.05
C LEU A 101 -19.94 -0.29 -10.55
N GLY A 102 -19.81 -1.28 -11.43
CA GLY A 102 -19.70 -1.07 -12.88
C GLY A 102 -18.32 -0.64 -13.36
N VAL A 103 -17.28 -0.81 -12.55
CA VAL A 103 -15.89 -0.46 -12.87
C VAL A 103 -15.07 -1.72 -13.14
N THR A 104 -14.52 -1.83 -14.35
CA THR A 104 -13.67 -2.96 -14.73
C THR A 104 -12.24 -2.75 -14.25
N ALA A 105 -11.79 -3.60 -13.33
CA ALA A 105 -10.41 -3.62 -12.83
C ALA A 105 -9.76 -5.00 -13.05
N SER A 106 -8.43 -5.03 -13.14
CA SER A 106 -7.67 -6.28 -13.33
C SER A 106 -6.29 -6.23 -12.69
N ILE A 107 -5.71 -7.39 -12.40
CA ILE A 107 -4.31 -7.52 -11.99
C ILE A 107 -3.38 -7.19 -13.15
N CYS A 108 -2.29 -6.46 -12.89
CA CYS A 108 -1.32 -6.03 -13.89
C CYS A 108 -0.66 -7.21 -14.65
N GLY A 109 -0.29 -8.28 -13.93
CA GLY A 109 0.26 -9.52 -14.48
C GLY A 109 1.71 -9.39 -14.99
N LYS A 110 1.93 -8.62 -16.05
CA LYS A 110 3.25 -8.40 -16.66
C LYS A 110 3.60 -6.92 -16.65
N PRO A 111 4.27 -6.43 -15.59
CA PRO A 111 4.66 -5.03 -15.52
C PRO A 111 5.72 -4.73 -16.58
N GLN A 112 5.56 -3.63 -17.30
CA GLN A 112 6.62 -3.10 -18.16
C GLN A 112 7.67 -2.46 -17.26
N LYS A 113 8.95 -2.79 -17.48
CA LYS A 113 10.05 -2.11 -16.79
C LYS A 113 10.15 -0.68 -17.27
N ASP A 114 10.36 0.24 -16.33
CA ASP A 114 10.66 1.63 -16.67
C ASP A 114 12.06 1.70 -17.31
N PRO A 115 12.18 2.24 -18.54
CA PRO A 115 13.47 2.39 -19.20
C PRO A 115 14.41 3.41 -18.50
N HIS A 116 13.88 4.26 -17.62
CA HIS A 116 14.63 5.30 -16.91
C HIS A 116 15.03 4.91 -15.48
N GLY A 117 14.76 3.66 -15.07
CA GLY A 117 15.02 3.15 -13.72
C GLY A 117 13.80 3.28 -12.81
N ASP A 118 13.93 2.81 -11.56
CA ASP A 118 12.80 2.79 -10.63
C ASP A 118 12.49 4.20 -10.10
N PRO A 119 11.28 4.75 -10.36
CA PRO A 119 10.89 6.06 -9.85
C PRO A 119 10.92 6.11 -8.31
N PHE A 120 11.09 7.29 -7.72
CA PHE A 120 11.14 7.44 -6.26
C PHE A 120 9.85 6.95 -5.59
N LEU A 121 8.70 7.29 -6.16
CA LEU A 121 7.40 6.89 -5.67
C LEU A 121 7.09 5.44 -6.10
N CYS A 122 6.77 4.61 -5.12
CA CYS A 122 6.40 3.20 -5.30
C CYS A 122 5.13 3.05 -6.15
N PHE A 123 4.23 4.03 -6.11
CA PHE A 123 2.99 4.00 -6.87
C PHE A 123 3.19 4.24 -8.37
N GLU A 124 4.30 4.87 -8.78
CA GLU A 124 4.67 5.02 -10.19
C GLU A 124 5.25 3.72 -10.77
N ARG A 125 5.75 2.84 -9.90
CA ARG A 125 6.24 1.51 -10.27
C ARG A 125 5.08 0.56 -10.50
N ARG A 126 5.32 -0.46 -11.33
CA ARG A 126 4.40 -1.56 -11.57
C ARG A 126 4.94 -2.87 -11.02
N SER A 127 4.12 -3.58 -10.27
CA SER A 127 4.32 -4.97 -9.87
C SER A 127 3.33 -5.88 -10.61
N SER A 128 3.61 -7.18 -10.67
CA SER A 128 2.69 -8.15 -11.28
C SER A 128 1.36 -8.28 -10.55
N VAL A 129 1.29 -7.85 -9.28
CA VAL A 129 0.11 -7.99 -8.43
C VAL A 129 -0.70 -6.70 -8.31
N ASP A 130 -0.24 -5.57 -8.84
CA ASP A 130 -0.95 -4.29 -8.76
C ASP A 130 -2.33 -4.35 -9.44
N VAL A 131 -3.30 -3.61 -8.90
CA VAL A 131 -4.65 -3.48 -9.49
C VAL A 131 -4.69 -2.29 -10.43
N ILE A 132 -5.20 -2.53 -11.64
CA ILE A 132 -5.19 -1.60 -12.76
C ILE A 132 -6.61 -1.32 -13.25
N ILE A 133 -6.90 -0.07 -13.60
CA ILE A 133 -8.11 0.40 -14.29
C ILE A 133 -7.66 1.24 -15.48
N ASP A 134 -8.13 0.92 -16.70
CA ASP A 134 -7.80 1.65 -17.94
C ASP A 134 -6.30 1.94 -18.14
N GLY A 135 -5.45 1.00 -17.71
CA GLY A 135 -3.99 1.12 -17.78
C GLY A 135 -3.35 1.87 -16.61
N TYR A 136 -4.10 2.49 -15.71
CA TYR A 136 -3.62 3.20 -14.52
C TYR A 136 -3.60 2.30 -13.29
N LYS A 137 -2.53 2.37 -12.49
CA LYS A 137 -2.47 1.69 -11.18
C LYS A 137 -3.37 2.42 -10.22
N VAL A 138 -4.21 1.67 -9.51
CA VAL A 138 -5.15 2.20 -8.51
C VAL A 138 -4.94 1.60 -7.13
N CYS A 139 -4.28 0.45 -7.03
CA CYS A 139 -3.92 -0.18 -5.76
C CYS A 139 -2.65 -1.04 -5.96
N GLY A 140 -1.85 -1.18 -4.90
CA GLY A 140 -0.68 -2.06 -4.86
C GLY A 140 -0.22 -2.32 -3.43
#